data_AF-A0AAU9ETQ7-F1
#
_entry.id   AF-A0AAU9ETQ7-F1
#
_cell.length_a   1.000
_cell.length_b   1.000
_cell.length_c   1.000
_cell.angle_alpha   90.00
_cell.angle_beta   90.00
_cell.angle_gamma   90.00
#
_symmetry.space_group_name_H-M   'P 1'
#
loop_
_entity.id
_entity.type
_entity.pdbx_description
1 polymer ?
#
loop_
_entity_poly.entity_id
_entity_poly.type
_entity_poly.pdbx_seq_one_letter_code
_entity_poly.pdbx_strand_id
1 'polypeptide(L)'
;MSQIEGLEGKVREIRRKTRRKYSSEEKIRIVLEVLRGEESIAELCRREGIAPNLYYSWSKEFLEAGKRRLMGDTKRQATSGEVRSLRLEN
;
A
#
# COMPACT_ATOMS: atom_id res chain seq x y z
N MET A 1 9.90 25.37 -25.36
CA MET A 1 9.67 25.22 -23.91
C MET A 1 8.21 24.89 -23.59
N SER A 2 7.21 25.58 -24.14
CA SER A 2 5.77 25.33 -23.88
C SER A 2 5.23 23.92 -24.23
N GLN A 3 5.74 23.26 -25.27
CA GLN A 3 5.28 21.89 -25.63
C GLN A 3 5.80 20.80 -24.67
N ILE A 4 6.90 21.04 -23.94
CA ILE A 4 7.51 20.05 -23.05
C ILE A 4 6.72 19.97 -21.73
N GLU A 5 6.30 21.11 -21.14
CA GLU A 5 5.43 21.12 -19.96
C GLU A 5 4.09 20.40 -20.20
N GLY A 6 3.52 20.54 -21.40
CA GLY A 6 2.29 19.83 -21.78
C GLY A 6 2.46 18.30 -21.86
N LEU A 7 3.66 17.81 -22.20
CA LEU A 7 3.99 16.39 -22.23
C LEU A 7 4.18 15.83 -20.82
N GLU A 8 4.84 16.57 -19.93
CA GLU A 8 5.01 16.17 -18.52
C GLU A 8 3.65 16.00 -17.81
N GLY A 9 2.71 16.91 -18.07
CA GLY A 9 1.34 16.80 -17.56
C GLY A 9 0.62 15.53 -18.03
N LYS A 10 0.72 15.21 -19.33
CA LYS A 10 0.13 13.98 -19.90
C LYS A 10 0.77 12.71 -19.34
N VAL A 11 2.09 12.68 -19.20
CA VAL A 11 2.81 11.54 -18.58
C VAL A 11 2.36 11.33 -17.13
N ARG A 12 2.21 12.41 -16.36
CA ARG A 12 1.70 12.34 -14.98
C ARG A 12 0.28 11.79 -14.93
N GLU A 13 -0.59 12.21 -15.84
CA GLU A 13 -1.97 11.69 -15.91
C GLU A 13 -2.02 10.21 -16.27
N ILE A 14 -1.25 9.78 -17.28
CA ILE A 14 -1.14 8.37 -17.67
C ILE A 14 -0.67 7.54 -16.47
N ARG A 15 0.43 7.94 -15.82
CA ARG A 15 0.96 7.26 -14.62
C ARG A 15 -0.07 7.17 -13.49
N ARG A 16 -0.92 8.18 -13.32
CA ARG A 16 -2.00 8.17 -12.32
C ARG A 16 -3.11 7.19 -12.70
N LYS A 17 -3.53 7.18 -13.97
CA LYS A 17 -4.58 6.28 -14.49
C LYS A 17 -4.13 4.82 -14.52
N THR A 18 -2.86 4.54 -14.84
CA THR A 18 -2.31 3.18 -14.91
C THR A 18 -1.72 2.69 -13.58
N ARG A 19 -1.83 3.48 -12.50
CA ARG A 19 -1.33 3.07 -11.18
C ARG A 19 -2.17 1.89 -10.67
N ARG A 20 -1.52 0.75 -10.46
CA ARG A 20 -2.14 -0.39 -9.78
C ARG A 20 -2.56 0.01 -8.37
N LYS A 21 -3.81 -0.27 -8.03
CA LYS A 21 -4.34 -0.16 -6.66
C LYS A 21 -4.19 -1.51 -5.97
N TYR A 22 -3.84 -1.47 -4.69
CA TYR A 22 -3.78 -2.65 -3.83
C TYR A 22 -4.81 -2.47 -2.73
N SER A 23 -5.72 -3.42 -2.61
CA SER A 23 -6.67 -3.49 -1.51
C SER A 23 -5.92 -3.70 -0.19
N SER A 24 -6.56 -3.35 0.93
CA SER A 24 -5.99 -3.60 2.25
C SER A 24 -5.73 -5.09 2.51
N GLU A 25 -6.60 -5.97 2.00
CA GLU A 25 -6.45 -7.42 2.12
C GLU A 25 -5.21 -7.94 1.37
N GLU A 26 -4.97 -7.45 0.15
CA GLU A 26 -3.76 -7.79 -0.61
C GLU A 26 -2.50 -7.33 0.11
N LYS A 27 -2.47 -6.08 0.60
CA LYS A 27 -1.33 -5.55 1.36
C LYS A 27 -1.03 -6.42 2.58
N ILE A 28 -2.07 -6.80 3.33
CA ILE A 28 -1.94 -7.65 4.52
C ILE A 28 -1.41 -9.04 4.14
N ARG A 29 -1.96 -9.67 3.09
CA ARG A 29 -1.49 -10.98 2.61
C ARG A 29 0.01 -10.97 2.33
N ILE A 30 0.46 -9.99 1.54
CA ILE A 30 1.85 -9.82 1.13
C ILE A 30 2.77 -9.62 2.34
N VAL A 31 2.39 -8.76 3.28
CA VAL A 31 3.20 -8.52 4.50
C VAL A 31 3.32 -9.78 5.35
N LEU A 32 2.22 -10.52 5.53
CA LEU A 32 2.22 -11.76 6.34
C LEU A 32 3.05 -12.88 5.72
N GLU A 33 3.15 -12.93 4.40
CA GLU A 33 3.93 -13.94 3.68
C GLU A 33 5.43 -13.82 3.95
N VAL A 34 5.98 -12.60 3.93
CA VAL A 34 7.38 -12.37 4.36
C VAL A 34 7.57 -12.69 5.83
N LEU A 35 6.61 -12.33 6.69
CA LEU A 35 6.71 -12.60 8.13
C LEU A 35 6.70 -14.10 8.44
N ARG A 36 6.09 -14.92 7.59
CA ARG A 36 6.19 -16.39 7.67
C ARG A 36 7.57 -16.91 7.30
N GLY A 37 8.37 -16.13 6.58
CA GLY A 37 9.75 -16.47 6.20
C GLY A 37 9.86 -17.48 5.07
N GLU A 38 8.81 -17.64 4.25
CA GLU A 38 8.74 -18.64 3.18
C GLU A 38 9.55 -18.26 1.94
N GLU A 39 9.68 -16.96 1.63
CA GLU A 39 10.53 -16.45 0.55
C GLU A 39 11.22 -15.13 0.93
N SER A 40 12.26 -14.76 0.20
CA SER A 40 12.91 -13.46 0.41
C SER A 40 12.01 -12.31 -0.06
N ILE A 41 12.12 -11.15 0.59
CA ILE A 41 11.38 -9.92 0.20
C ILE A 41 11.58 -9.60 -1.29
N ALA A 42 12.78 -9.84 -1.82
CA ALA A 42 13.13 -9.55 -3.20
C ALA A 42 12.40 -10.47 -4.19
N GLU A 43 12.24 -11.75 -3.86
CA GLU A 43 11.44 -12.70 -4.65
C GLU A 43 9.97 -12.29 -4.62
N LEU A 44 9.46 -11.93 -3.44
CA LEU A 44 8.05 -11.61 -3.28
C LEU A 44 7.70 -10.36 -4.08
N CYS A 45 8.58 -9.37 -4.03
CA CYS A 45 8.41 -8.13 -4.78
C CYS A 45 8.35 -8.36 -6.28
N ARG A 46 9.16 -9.30 -6.81
CA ARG A 46 9.14 -9.66 -8.23
C ARG A 46 7.85 -10.39 -8.60
N ARG A 47 7.42 -11.37 -7.80
CA ARG A 47 6.21 -12.16 -8.05
C ARG A 47 4.95 -11.31 -8.00
N GLU A 48 4.84 -10.44 -7.00
CA GLU A 48 3.65 -9.60 -6.80
C GLU A 48 3.67 -8.34 -7.69
N GLY A 49 4.80 -8.03 -8.33
CA GLY A 49 4.97 -6.83 -9.15
C GLY A 49 4.96 -5.54 -8.32
N ILE A 50 5.48 -5.60 -7.10
CA ILE A 50 5.57 -4.47 -6.17
C ILE A 50 7.00 -3.95 -6.10
N ALA A 51 7.14 -2.63 -5.94
CA ALA A 51 8.45 -2.05 -5.65
C ALA A 51 8.84 -2.39 -4.19
N PRO A 52 10.10 -2.76 -3.90
CA PRO A 52 10.54 -3.07 -2.54
C PRO A 52 10.25 -1.94 -1.54
N ASN A 53 10.41 -0.68 -1.95
CA ASN A 53 10.11 0.48 -1.11
C ASN A 53 8.62 0.53 -0.69
N LEU A 54 7.71 0.10 -1.56
CA LEU A 54 6.28 0.05 -1.27
C LEU A 54 5.98 -1.04 -0.23
N TYR A 55 6.61 -2.21 -0.36
CA TYR A 55 6.55 -3.27 0.63
C TYR A 55 7.00 -2.78 2.02
N TYR A 56 8.16 -2.13 2.11
CA TYR A 56 8.69 -1.65 3.39
C TYR A 56 7.81 -0.59 4.05
N SER A 57 7.14 0.26 3.26
CA SER A 57 6.15 1.21 3.79
C SER A 57 4.99 0.47 4.45
N TRP A 58 4.42 -0.52 3.75
CA TRP A 58 3.30 -1.30 4.27
C TRP A 58 3.68 -2.15 5.48
N SER A 59 4.86 -2.79 5.47
CA SER A 59 5.32 -3.59 6.61
C SER A 59 5.50 -2.74 7.85
N LYS A 60 6.04 -1.52 7.68
CA LYS A 60 6.21 -0.57 8.78
C LYS A 60 4.85 -0.13 9.35
N GLU A 61 3.94 0.32 8.48
CA GLU A 61 2.60 0.76 8.89
C GLU A 61 1.82 -0.35 9.62
N PHE A 62 1.89 -1.58 9.09
CA PHE A 62 1.24 -2.75 9.67
C PHE A 62 1.76 -3.08 11.08
N LEU A 63 3.09 -3.14 11.24
CA LEU A 63 3.71 -3.45 12.53
C LEU A 63 3.51 -2.33 13.55
N GLU A 64 3.57 -1.07 13.12
CA GLU A 64 3.35 0.09 14.00
C GLU A 64 1.89 0.15 14.49
N ALA A 65 0.92 -0.07 13.59
CA ALA A 65 -0.49 -0.18 13.95
C ALA A 65 -0.74 -1.36 14.90
N GLY A 66 -0.14 -2.53 14.64
CA GLY A 66 -0.20 -3.70 15.52
C GLY A 66 0.36 -3.40 16.91
N LYS A 67 1.53 -2.77 16.99
CA LYS A 67 2.16 -2.37 18.25
C LYS A 67 1.28 -1.40 19.04
N ARG A 68 0.76 -0.33 18.40
CA ARG A 68 -0.17 0.62 19.05
C ARG A 68 -1.39 -0.09 19.62
N ARG A 69 -1.98 -1.01 18.86
CA ARG A 69 -3.15 -1.78 19.29
C ARG A 69 -2.85 -2.65 20.51
N LEU A 70 -1.69 -3.31 20.55
CA LEU A 70 -1.26 -4.16 21.66
C LEU A 70 -0.88 -3.36 22.92
N MET A 71 -0.37 -2.14 22.76
CA MET A 71 -0.07 -1.24 23.87
C MET A 71 -1.33 -0.60 24.49
N GLY A 72 -2.53 -0.95 24.03
CA GLY A 72 -3.79 -0.44 24.60
C GLY A 72 -4.12 0.99 24.20
N ASP A 73 -3.46 1.55 23.17
CA ASP A 73 -3.77 2.86 22.61
C ASP A 73 -5.06 2.77 21.77
N THR A 74 -6.18 2.61 22.47
CA THR A 74 -7.51 2.43 21.87
C THR A 74 -8.06 3.75 21.35
N LYS A 75 -7.62 4.19 20.17
CA LYS A 75 -8.56 4.87 19.26
C LYS A 75 -9.52 3.81 18.72
N ARG A 76 -10.71 3.75 19.31
CA ARG A 76 -11.82 2.95 18.80
C ARG A 76 -12.28 3.57 17.48
N GLN A 77 -11.62 3.23 16.37
CA GLN A 77 -11.98 3.73 15.05
C GLN A 77 -12.03 2.59 14.04
N ALA A 78 -13.25 2.09 13.86
CA ALA A 78 -13.81 2.09 12.52
C ALA A 78 -15.02 3.03 12.62
N THR A 79 -14.80 4.34 12.43
CA THR A 79 -15.96 5.18 12.16
C THR A 79 -16.49 4.79 10.78
N SER A 80 -17.81 4.75 10.61
CA SER A 80 -18.47 4.34 9.36
C SER A 80 -17.91 5.05 8.11
N GLY A 81 -17.30 6.23 8.29
CA GLY A 81 -16.58 6.98 7.26
C GLY A 81 -15.31 6.30 6.73
N GLU A 82 -14.47 5.71 7.60
CA GLU A 82 -13.24 5.02 7.17
C GLU A 82 -13.53 3.71 6.44
N VAL A 83 -14.57 2.99 6.88
CA VAL A 83 -15.08 1.80 6.19
C VAL A 83 -15.68 2.16 4.83
N ARG A 84 -16.32 3.33 4.72
CA ARG A 84 -16.83 3.84 3.45
C ARG A 84 -15.69 4.27 2.51
N SER A 85 -14.62 4.89 3.01
CA SER A 85 -13.44 5.22 2.21
C SER A 85 -12.71 3.97 1.69
N LEU A 86 -12.57 2.93 2.54
CA LEU A 86 -12.01 1.64 2.14
C LEU A 86 -12.86 0.93 1.08
N ARG A 87 -14.20 1.07 1.13
CA ARG A 87 -15.11 0.54 0.10
C ARG A 87 -15.10 1.31 -1.22
N LEU A 88 -14.73 2.60 -1.20
CA LEU A 88 -14.64 3.44 -2.40
C LEU A 88 -13.26 3.34 -3.08
N GLU A 89 -12.28 2.73 -2.43
CA GLU A 89 -10.93 2.51 -2.98
C GLU A 89 -10.77 1.19 -3.75
N ASN A 90 -11.65 0.21 -3.53
CA ASN A 90 -11.82 -1.00 -4.37
C ASN A 90 -12.72 -0.72 -5.59
#